data_AF-A0A356KXM3-F1
#
_entry.id   AF-A0A356KXM3-F1
#
_cell.length_a   1.000
_cell.length_b   1.000
_cell.length_c   1.000
_cell.angle_alpha   90.00
_cell.angle_beta   90.00
_cell.angle_gamma   90.00
#
_symmetry.space_group_name_H-M   'P 1'
#
loop_
_entity.id
_entity.type
_entity.pdbx_description
1 polymer ?
#
loop_
_entity_poly.entity_id
_entity_poly.type
_entity_poly.pdbx_seq_one_letter_code
_entity_poly.pdbx_strand_id
1 'polypeptide(L)'
;MPDTIVALSSPVGPAPRAVVRLSGPRARELARSLLPDALDLRPWRLTPSQLRLPDWPSAPCAVLSCPAPRSYTGEDVVELWVPGAPPLVRRLLVTLQERGARLADRGEFTRRAFLGGRLSLLEVEAVLALTSAADAEASRAALRVLEGGVGAELEALKQALLDLRAHVEAAIDFSEEELDLADEEQLARRLERLAAT
;
A
#
# COMPACT_ATOMS: atom_id res chain seq x y z
N MET A 1 18.94 2.04 7.96
CA MET A 1 17.68 2.76 8.21
C MET A 1 16.93 2.86 6.89
N PRO A 2 15.58 2.77 6.87
CA PRO A 2 14.83 2.87 5.63
C PRO A 2 15.08 4.25 4.99
N ASP A 3 15.27 4.25 3.68
CA ASP A 3 15.41 5.46 2.88
C ASP A 3 14.05 6.16 2.70
N THR A 4 14.08 7.42 2.28
CA THR A 4 12.86 8.16 1.91
C THR A 4 12.71 8.15 0.40
N ILE A 5 11.57 7.64 -0.07
CA ILE A 5 11.24 7.58 -1.51
C ILE A 5 10.32 8.71 -1.93
N VAL A 6 10.41 9.09 -3.21
CA VAL A 6 9.54 10.07 -3.85
C VAL A 6 9.10 9.59 -5.24
N ALA A 7 7.85 9.86 -5.61
CA ALA A 7 7.38 9.72 -6.99
C ALA A 7 6.20 10.65 -7.30
N LEU A 8 5.94 10.85 -8.59
CA LEU A 8 4.65 11.33 -9.07
C LEU A 8 3.60 10.22 -8.83
N SER A 9 2.54 10.53 -8.09
CA SER A 9 1.43 9.62 -7.77
C SER A 9 0.17 9.87 -8.60
N SER A 10 0.09 10.98 -9.34
CA SER A 10 -0.94 11.22 -10.35
C SER A 10 -0.48 10.72 -11.74
N PRO A 11 -1.40 10.58 -12.72
CA PRO A 11 -1.00 10.29 -14.11
C PRO A 11 0.03 11.30 -14.64
N VAL A 12 0.87 10.85 -15.56
CA VAL A 12 1.87 11.69 -16.24
C VAL A 12 1.17 12.56 -17.28
N GLY A 13 1.49 13.86 -17.30
CA GLY A 13 1.05 14.79 -18.34
C GLY A 13 0.54 16.11 -17.76
N PRO A 14 0.14 17.06 -18.64
CA PRO A 14 -0.49 18.31 -18.24
C PRO A 14 -1.81 18.05 -17.51
N ALA A 15 -1.96 18.60 -16.31
CA ALA A 15 -3.18 18.49 -15.52
C ALA A 15 -3.39 19.73 -14.62
N PRO A 16 -4.62 20.04 -14.19
CA PRO A 16 -4.87 21.10 -13.20
C PRO A 16 -4.07 20.92 -11.91
N ARG A 17 -3.81 19.66 -11.52
CA ARG A 17 -3.00 19.30 -10.35
C ARG A 17 -2.20 18.02 -10.62
N ALA A 18 -1.03 17.95 -10.02
CA ALA A 18 -0.22 16.75 -9.87
C ALA A 18 0.04 16.49 -8.39
N VAL A 19 0.15 15.21 -8.02
CA VAL A 19 0.46 14.79 -6.64
C VAL A 19 1.83 14.15 -6.63
N VAL A 20 2.78 14.75 -5.91
CA VAL A 20 4.10 14.16 -5.64
C VAL A 20 4.11 13.63 -4.21
N ARG A 21 4.32 12.33 -4.05
CA ARG A 21 4.26 11.64 -2.75
C ARG A 21 5.67 11.29 -2.28
N LEU A 22 5.93 11.54 -1.00
CA LEU A 22 7.08 11.05 -0.25
C LEU A 22 6.67 10.00 0.77
N SER A 23 7.50 8.99 1.02
CA SER A 23 7.35 8.02 2.11
C SER A 23 8.69 7.71 2.74
N GLY A 24 8.78 7.74 4.07
CA GLY A 24 9.97 7.37 4.83
C GLY A 24 10.36 8.40 5.89
N PRO A 25 11.45 8.16 6.63
CA PRO A 25 11.77 8.91 7.85
C PRO A 25 12.04 10.41 7.64
N ARG A 26 12.45 10.82 6.43
CA ARG A 26 12.75 12.21 6.08
C ARG A 26 11.63 12.88 5.29
N ALA A 27 10.49 12.23 5.06
CA ALA A 27 9.41 12.75 4.22
C ALA A 27 8.95 14.16 4.64
N ARG A 28 8.77 14.39 5.95
CA ARG A 28 8.38 15.69 6.50
C ARG A 28 9.48 16.74 6.44
N GLU A 29 10.71 16.35 6.78
CA GLU A 29 11.87 17.23 6.74
C GLU A 29 12.06 17.77 5.31
N LEU A 30 12.06 16.88 4.33
CA LEU A 30 12.21 17.22 2.92
C LEU A 30 11.06 18.10 2.42
N ALA A 31 9.81 17.78 2.78
CA ALA A 31 8.67 18.62 2.43
C ALA A 31 8.76 20.03 3.04
N ARG A 32 9.02 20.16 4.34
CA ARG A 32 9.18 21.47 5.02
C ARG A 32 10.27 22.32 4.37
N SER A 33 11.36 21.68 3.93
CA SER A 33 12.48 22.38 3.29
C SER A 33 12.10 23.09 1.98
N LEU A 34 10.95 22.74 1.37
CA LEU A 34 10.39 23.36 0.15
C LEU A 34 9.17 24.26 0.43
N LEU A 35 8.73 24.33 1.69
CA LEU A 35 7.49 24.97 2.11
C LEU A 35 7.76 25.92 3.29
N PRO A 36 8.40 27.08 3.08
CA PRO A 36 8.82 27.96 4.17
C PRO A 36 7.65 28.47 5.03
N ASP A 37 6.45 28.55 4.46
CA ASP A 37 5.25 29.04 5.16
C ASP A 37 4.49 27.93 5.91
N ALA A 38 4.85 26.65 5.70
CA ALA A 38 4.15 25.50 6.28
C ALA A 38 4.86 24.97 7.53
N LEU A 39 5.03 25.83 8.53
CA LEU A 39 5.66 25.48 9.81
C LEU A 39 4.87 24.40 10.57
N ASP A 40 3.54 24.38 10.42
CA ASP A 40 2.64 23.44 11.09
C ASP A 40 1.97 22.50 10.07
N LEU A 41 2.66 21.40 9.75
CA LEU A 41 2.10 20.30 8.94
C LEU A 41 1.11 19.47 9.76
N ARG A 42 -0.10 20.02 9.96
CA ARG A 42 -1.16 19.32 10.70
C ARG A 42 -1.46 17.96 10.06
N PRO A 43 -1.40 16.87 10.83
CA PRO A 43 -1.76 15.54 10.34
C PRO A 43 -3.14 15.52 9.69
N TRP A 44 -3.27 14.81 8.58
CA TRP A 44 -4.56 14.53 7.92
C TRP A 44 -5.35 15.76 7.47
N ARG A 45 -4.68 16.91 7.31
CA ARG A 45 -5.27 18.15 6.81
C ARG A 45 -4.51 18.62 5.58
N LEU A 46 -5.22 18.75 4.47
CA LEU A 46 -4.70 19.39 3.29
C LEU A 46 -4.56 20.89 3.56
N THR A 47 -3.32 21.37 3.62
CA THR A 47 -3.00 22.74 4.02
C THR A 47 -2.49 23.52 2.81
N PRO A 48 -3.14 24.63 2.40
CA PRO A 48 -2.62 25.50 1.35
C PRO A 48 -1.24 26.04 1.72
N SER A 49 -0.33 26.11 0.75
CA SER A 49 1.04 26.56 0.94
C SER A 49 1.61 27.12 -0.37
N GLN A 50 2.87 27.56 -0.30
CA GLN A 50 3.63 28.01 -1.46
C GLN A 50 4.88 27.15 -1.61
N LEU A 51 5.02 26.53 -2.78
CA LEU A 51 6.19 25.75 -3.13
C LEU A 51 7.33 26.70 -3.51
N ARG A 52 8.50 26.50 -2.90
CA ARG A 52 9.76 27.17 -3.24
C ARG A 52 10.77 26.13 -3.71
N LEU A 53 11.16 26.24 -4.98
CA LEU A 53 12.23 25.44 -5.57
C LEU A 53 13.41 26.37 -5.87
N PRO A 54 14.67 25.88 -5.81
CA PRO A 54 15.83 26.66 -6.23
C PRO A 54 15.68 27.09 -7.70
N ASP A 55 15.99 28.35 -7.99
CA ASP A 55 15.97 28.95 -9.34
C ASP A 55 14.64 28.80 -10.09
N TRP A 56 13.53 28.69 -9.35
CA TRP A 56 12.18 28.59 -9.92
C TRP A 56 11.24 29.61 -9.26
N PRO A 57 10.33 30.24 -10.02
CA PRO A 57 9.27 31.05 -9.42
C PRO A 57 8.45 30.25 -8.42
N SER A 58 7.95 30.91 -7.38
CA SER A 58 7.03 30.27 -6.44
C SER A 58 5.78 29.75 -7.14
N ALA A 59 5.31 28.59 -6.73
CA ALA A 59 4.06 28.02 -7.22
C ALA A 59 3.08 27.79 -6.06
N PRO A 60 1.77 27.98 -6.27
CA PRO A 60 0.78 27.56 -5.29
C PRO A 60 0.86 26.04 -5.11
N CYS A 61 0.69 25.58 -3.88
CA CYS A 61 0.59 24.15 -3.59
C CYS A 61 -0.34 23.89 -2.41
N ALA A 62 -0.65 22.63 -2.18
CA ALA A 62 -1.20 22.18 -0.91
C ALA A 62 -0.42 20.97 -0.43
N VAL A 63 -0.33 20.81 0.89
CA VAL A 63 0.43 19.73 1.52
C VAL A 63 -0.47 18.90 2.40
N LEU A 64 -0.36 17.58 2.28
CA LEU A 64 -1.00 16.62 3.18
C LEU A 64 0.10 15.83 3.90
N SER A 65 0.08 15.85 5.23
CA SER A 65 1.00 15.08 6.08
C SER A 65 0.23 13.92 6.73
N CYS A 66 0.68 12.69 6.51
CA CYS A 66 0.09 11.46 7.03
C CYS A 66 1.13 10.75 7.90
N PRO A 67 1.09 10.92 9.24
CA PRO A 67 2.01 10.27 10.16
C PRO A 67 1.98 8.76 10.13
N ALA A 68 3.16 8.14 10.30
CA ALA A 68 3.23 6.78 10.81
C ALA A 68 2.46 6.65 12.14
N PRO A 69 1.85 5.49 12.43
CA PRO A 69 1.67 4.33 11.55
C PRO A 69 0.44 4.48 10.64
N ARG A 70 -0.33 5.55 10.80
CA ARG A 70 -1.58 5.77 10.08
C ARG A 70 -1.26 6.45 8.74
N SER A 71 -0.71 5.70 7.81
CA SER A 71 -0.51 6.16 6.43
C SER A 71 -0.71 5.00 5.47
N TYR A 72 -0.60 5.26 4.17
CA TYR A 72 -0.68 4.22 3.14
C TYR A 72 0.43 3.18 3.31
N THR A 73 1.67 3.63 3.47
CA THR A 73 2.85 2.76 3.59
C THR A 73 3.13 2.28 5.02
N GLY A 74 2.46 2.87 6.02
CA GLY A 74 2.78 2.67 7.44
C GLY A 74 3.93 3.56 7.93
N GLU A 75 4.61 4.25 7.03
CA GLU A 75 5.66 5.22 7.34
C GLU A 75 5.12 6.66 7.41
N ASP A 76 5.96 7.63 7.72
CA ASP A 76 5.61 9.03 7.48
C ASP A 76 5.46 9.27 5.98
N VAL A 77 4.28 9.73 5.58
CA VAL A 77 3.95 10.08 4.19
C VAL A 77 3.63 11.56 4.10
N VAL A 78 4.14 12.21 3.05
CA VAL A 78 3.75 13.58 2.69
C VAL A 78 3.37 13.63 1.22
N GLU A 79 2.27 14.29 0.91
CA GLU A 79 1.87 14.58 -0.47
C GLU A 79 1.94 16.07 -0.74
N LEU A 80 2.58 16.42 -1.86
CA LEU A 80 2.66 17.76 -2.41
C LEU A 80 1.73 17.85 -3.62
N TRP A 81 0.69 18.65 -3.48
CA TRP A 81 -0.32 18.89 -4.50
C TRP A 81 0.03 20.20 -5.21
N VAL A 82 0.52 20.10 -6.44
CA VAL A 82 1.09 21.23 -7.21
C VAL A 82 0.37 21.36 -8.56
N PRO A 83 0.46 22.49 -9.28
CA PRO A 83 0.04 22.57 -10.68
C PRO A 83 0.70 21.46 -11.50
N GLY A 84 -0.10 20.74 -12.30
CA GLY A 84 0.38 19.58 -13.07
C GLY A 84 1.15 19.96 -14.34
N ALA A 85 2.02 20.97 -14.28
CA ALA A 85 2.90 21.34 -15.38
C ALA A 85 4.14 20.42 -15.38
N PRO A 86 4.41 19.64 -16.46
CA PRO A 86 5.52 18.69 -16.48
C PRO A 86 6.89 19.26 -16.10
N PRO A 87 7.29 20.48 -16.53
CA PRO A 87 8.56 21.09 -16.11
C PRO A 87 8.65 21.35 -14.59
N LEU A 88 7.55 21.82 -13.99
CA LEU A 88 7.47 22.07 -12.54
C LEU A 88 7.60 20.77 -11.75
N VAL A 89 6.86 19.73 -12.15
CA VAL A 89 6.89 18.42 -11.50
C VAL A 89 8.29 17.79 -11.61
N ARG A 90 8.92 17.88 -12.78
CA ARG A 90 10.29 17.39 -12.98
C ARG A 90 11.29 18.13 -12.09
N ARG A 91 11.19 19.47 -12.01
CA ARG A 91 12.06 20.27 -11.13
C ARG A 91 11.87 19.91 -9.66
N LEU A 92 10.62 19.70 -9.23
CA LEU A 92 10.30 19.26 -7.87
C LEU A 92 10.93 17.90 -7.55
N LEU A 93 10.77 16.90 -8.42
CA LEU A 93 11.36 15.57 -8.23
C LEU A 93 12.88 15.63 -8.13
N VAL A 94 13.54 16.35 -9.05
CA VAL A 94 15.00 16.53 -9.03
C VAL A 94 15.45 17.21 -7.73
N THR A 95 14.76 18.28 -7.31
CA THR A 95 15.09 19.00 -6.06
C THR A 95 14.98 18.09 -4.83
N LEU A 96 13.96 17.22 -4.79
CA LEU A 96 13.79 16.25 -3.70
C LEU A 96 14.88 15.17 -3.73
N GLN A 97 15.30 14.73 -4.93
CA GLN A 97 16.43 13.81 -5.08
C GLN A 97 17.76 14.42 -4.60
N GLU A 98 18.05 15.66 -4.99
CA GLU A 98 19.23 16.41 -4.55
C GLU A 98 19.29 16.58 -3.03
N ARG A 99 18.12 16.61 -2.36
CA ARG A 99 18.01 16.71 -0.89
C ARG A 99 18.03 15.34 -0.18
N GLY A 100 18.13 14.25 -0.94
CA GLY A 100 18.34 12.90 -0.43
C GLY A 100 17.11 12.00 -0.42
N ALA A 101 16.03 12.35 -1.13
CA ALA A 101 15.02 11.34 -1.48
C ALA A 101 15.53 10.45 -2.63
N ARG A 102 15.13 9.19 -2.67
CA ARG A 102 15.32 8.32 -3.84
C ARG A 102 14.05 8.27 -4.66
N LEU A 103 14.13 8.15 -5.98
CA LEU A 103 12.94 7.83 -6.78
C LEU A 103 12.42 6.44 -6.39
N ALA A 104 11.11 6.35 -6.15
CA ALA A 104 10.47 5.07 -5.84
C ALA A 104 10.53 4.12 -7.06
N ASP A 105 10.75 2.84 -6.80
CA ASP A 105 10.57 1.80 -7.81
C ASP A 105 9.08 1.59 -8.12
N ARG A 106 8.79 0.90 -9.24
CA ARG A 106 7.42 0.56 -9.62
C ARG A 106 6.74 -0.26 -8.51
N GLY A 107 5.61 0.23 -8.02
CA GLY A 107 4.84 -0.42 -6.95
C GLY A 107 5.48 -0.32 -5.56
N GLU A 108 6.57 0.42 -5.38
CA GLU A 108 7.30 0.41 -4.11
C GLU A 108 6.46 0.92 -2.93
N PHE A 109 5.61 1.93 -3.11
CA PHE A 109 4.70 2.40 -2.06
C PHE A 109 3.76 1.28 -1.60
N THR A 110 3.16 0.53 -2.53
CA THR A 110 2.26 -0.58 -2.22
C THR A 110 3.02 -1.74 -1.60
N ARG A 111 4.24 -2.03 -2.08
CA ARG A 111 5.13 -3.02 -1.45
C ARG A 111 5.48 -2.65 -0.01
N ARG A 112 5.74 -1.37 0.29
CA ARG A 112 5.97 -0.90 1.66
C ARG A 112 4.71 -1.01 2.52
N ALA A 113 3.53 -0.71 1.95
CA ALA A 113 2.26 -0.93 2.63
C ALA A 113 2.07 -2.40 3.04
N PHE A 114 2.39 -3.34 2.15
CA PHE A 114 2.38 -4.78 2.45
C PHE A 114 3.35 -5.15 3.56
N LEU A 115 4.63 -4.80 3.41
CA LEU A 115 5.67 -5.11 4.40
C LEU A 115 5.42 -4.44 5.76
N GLY A 116 4.76 -3.29 5.77
CA GLY A 116 4.33 -2.57 6.96
C GLY A 116 3.01 -3.07 7.56
N GLY A 117 2.43 -4.16 7.06
CA GLY A 117 1.18 -4.75 7.55
C GLY A 117 -0.05 -3.86 7.33
N ARG A 118 0.02 -2.91 6.39
CA ARG A 118 -1.11 -2.03 6.03
C ARG A 118 -2.06 -2.69 5.04
N LEU A 119 -1.54 -3.61 4.22
CA LEU A 119 -2.28 -4.38 3.23
C LEU A 119 -1.80 -5.85 3.28
N SER A 120 -2.71 -6.78 3.06
CA SER A 120 -2.44 -8.18 2.72
C SER A 120 -2.01 -8.29 1.25
N LEU A 121 -1.43 -9.44 0.87
CA LEU A 121 -1.03 -9.69 -0.52
C LEU A 121 -2.24 -9.63 -1.47
N LEU A 122 -3.38 -10.15 -1.03
CA LEU A 122 -4.62 -10.13 -1.80
C LEU A 122 -5.09 -8.68 -2.06
N GLU A 123 -5.04 -7.82 -1.05
CA GLU A 123 -5.37 -6.40 -1.22
C GLU A 123 -4.37 -5.68 -2.14
N VAL A 124 -3.08 -6.02 -2.09
CA VAL A 124 -2.06 -5.48 -3.00
C VAL A 124 -2.40 -5.81 -4.46
N GLU A 125 -2.72 -7.06 -4.74
CA GLU A 125 -3.12 -7.52 -6.08
C GLU A 125 -4.42 -6.84 -6.53
N ALA A 126 -5.38 -6.67 -5.62
CA ALA A 126 -6.62 -5.98 -5.91
C ALA A 126 -6.43 -4.49 -6.23
N VAL A 127 -5.50 -3.79 -5.57
CA VAL A 127 -5.12 -2.40 -5.94
C VAL A 127 -4.58 -2.36 -7.38
N LEU A 128 -3.72 -3.30 -7.75
CA LEU A 128 -3.16 -3.37 -9.11
C LEU A 128 -4.26 -3.67 -10.15
N ALA A 129 -5.13 -4.63 -9.86
CA ALA A 129 -6.26 -4.98 -10.72
C ALA A 129 -7.22 -3.79 -10.90
N LEU A 130 -7.54 -3.07 -9.81
CA LEU A 130 -8.43 -1.91 -9.85
C LEU A 130 -7.85 -0.77 -10.71
N THR A 131 -6.57 -0.44 -10.51
CA THR A 131 -5.91 0.64 -11.25
C THR A 131 -5.66 0.32 -12.73
N SER A 132 -5.69 -0.97 -13.08
CA SER A 132 -5.48 -1.46 -14.46
C SER A 132 -6.77 -1.94 -15.13
N ALA A 133 -7.92 -1.79 -14.48
CA ALA A 133 -9.20 -2.32 -14.98
C ALA A 133 -9.58 -1.69 -16.32
N ALA A 134 -9.88 -2.53 -17.32
CA ALA A 134 -10.30 -2.09 -18.65
C ALA A 134 -11.81 -1.83 -18.74
N ASP A 135 -12.59 -2.41 -17.83
CA ASP A 135 -14.05 -2.29 -17.80
C ASP A 135 -14.59 -2.22 -16.36
N ALA A 136 -15.89 -1.94 -16.26
CA ALA A 136 -16.57 -1.76 -14.98
C ALA A 136 -16.70 -3.07 -14.18
N GLU A 137 -16.73 -4.23 -14.85
CA GLU A 137 -16.87 -5.52 -14.17
C GLU A 137 -15.58 -5.91 -13.46
N ALA A 138 -14.44 -5.77 -14.16
CA ALA A 138 -13.11 -5.95 -13.58
C ALA A 138 -12.87 -4.99 -12.40
N SER A 139 -13.28 -3.72 -12.54
CA SER A 139 -13.20 -2.73 -11.47
C SER A 139 -14.02 -3.14 -10.23
N ARG A 140 -15.28 -3.57 -10.43
CA ARG A 140 -16.15 -4.06 -9.35
C ARG A 140 -15.59 -5.31 -8.68
N ALA A 141 -15.03 -6.25 -9.44
CA ALA A 141 -14.42 -7.45 -8.90
C ALA A 141 -13.24 -7.10 -7.97
N ALA A 142 -12.34 -6.21 -8.40
CA ALA A 142 -11.22 -5.76 -7.58
C ALA A 142 -11.67 -5.03 -6.31
N LEU A 143 -12.72 -4.20 -6.39
CA LEU A 143 -13.29 -3.52 -5.22
C LEU A 143 -13.86 -4.49 -4.18
N ARG A 144 -14.55 -5.56 -4.60
CA ARG A 144 -15.06 -6.59 -3.67
C ARG A 144 -13.95 -7.29 -2.89
N VAL A 145 -12.78 -7.47 -3.53
CA VAL A 145 -11.60 -8.01 -2.84
C VAL A 145 -11.07 -7.02 -1.80
N LEU A 146 -11.00 -5.73 -2.13
CA LEU A 146 -10.58 -4.68 -1.19
C LEU A 146 -11.55 -4.46 -0.03
N GLU A 147 -12.83 -4.78 -0.20
CA GLU A 147 -13.82 -4.78 0.89
C GLU A 147 -13.62 -5.93 1.89
N GLY A 148 -12.72 -6.87 1.58
CA GLY A 148 -12.30 -7.94 2.49
C GLY A 148 -13.18 -9.19 2.48
N GLY A 149 -14.28 -9.20 1.71
CA GLY A 149 -15.21 -10.34 1.65
C GLY A 149 -14.52 -11.64 1.22
N VAL A 150 -13.78 -11.58 0.11
CA VAL A 150 -13.05 -12.74 -0.44
C VAL A 150 -11.87 -13.15 0.45
N GLY A 151 -11.19 -12.17 1.07
CA GLY A 151 -10.04 -12.45 1.93
C GLY A 151 -10.40 -13.25 3.18
N ALA A 152 -11.53 -12.93 3.81
CA ALA A 152 -12.01 -13.64 4.98
C ALA A 152 -12.42 -15.09 4.67
N GLU A 153 -13.11 -15.32 3.54
CA GLU A 153 -13.49 -16.64 3.07
C GLU A 153 -12.26 -17.51 2.74
N LEU A 154 -11.28 -16.93 2.05
CA LEU A 154 -10.04 -17.62 1.70
C LEU A 154 -9.21 -17.99 2.94
N GLU A 155 -9.13 -17.07 3.92
CA GLU A 155 -8.39 -17.33 5.17
C GLU A 155 -9.11 -18.39 6.02
N ALA A 156 -10.44 -18.41 6.05
CA ALA A 156 -11.21 -19.46 6.71
C ALA A 156 -10.98 -20.83 6.05
N LEU A 157 -10.99 -20.90 4.71
CA LEU A 157 -10.68 -22.12 3.97
C LEU A 157 -9.26 -22.61 4.23
N LYS A 158 -8.28 -21.70 4.20
CA LYS A 158 -6.88 -22.00 4.52
C LYS A 158 -6.74 -22.56 5.94
N GLN A 159 -7.40 -21.95 6.93
CA GLN A 159 -7.36 -22.45 8.31
C GLN A 159 -7.95 -23.86 8.39
N ALA A 160 -9.09 -24.12 7.73
CA ALA A 160 -9.70 -25.45 7.72
C ALA A 160 -8.80 -26.52 7.07
N LEU A 161 -8.08 -26.16 6.00
CA LEU A 161 -7.10 -27.04 5.34
C LEU A 161 -5.86 -27.29 6.22
N LEU A 162 -5.36 -26.26 6.92
CA LEU A 162 -4.25 -26.41 7.86
C LEU A 162 -4.63 -27.31 9.04
N ASP A 163 -5.83 -27.12 9.59
CA ASP A 163 -6.34 -27.98 10.66
C ASP A 163 -6.46 -29.43 10.19
N LEU A 164 -7.00 -29.66 8.98
CA LEU A 164 -7.12 -31.00 8.41
C LEU A 164 -5.73 -31.63 8.21
N ARG A 165 -4.77 -30.88 7.67
CA ARG A 165 -3.38 -31.33 7.51
C ARG A 165 -2.77 -31.73 8.85
N ALA A 166 -2.97 -30.94 9.90
CA ALA A 166 -2.46 -31.26 11.24
C ALA A 166 -3.03 -32.58 11.80
N HIS A 167 -4.30 -32.90 11.51
CA HIS A 167 -4.89 -34.20 11.89
C HIS A 167 -4.25 -35.35 11.13
N VAL A 168 -4.00 -35.20 9.82
CA VAL A 168 -3.32 -36.21 9.01
C VAL A 168 -1.89 -36.42 9.50
N GLU A 169 -1.14 -35.35 9.75
CA GLU A 169 0.23 -35.43 10.28
C GLU A 169 0.26 -36.16 11.63
N ALA A 170 -0.65 -35.85 12.55
CA ALA A 170 -0.77 -36.55 13.82
C ALA A 170 -1.10 -38.05 13.65
N ALA A 171 -2.02 -38.40 12.74
CA ALA A 171 -2.38 -39.79 12.46
C ALA A 171 -1.21 -40.61 11.92
N ILE A 172 -0.32 -39.99 11.13
CA ILE A 172 0.90 -40.63 10.63
C ILE A 172 1.92 -40.80 11.77
N ASP A 173 2.22 -39.72 12.49
CA ASP A 173 3.28 -39.68 13.51
C ASP A 173 2.97 -40.55 14.73
N PHE A 174 1.70 -40.74 15.08
CA PHE A 174 1.24 -41.49 16.25
C PHE A 174 0.45 -42.76 15.90
N SER A 175 0.72 -43.36 14.74
CA SER A 175 0.02 -44.55 14.24
C SER A 175 0.16 -45.81 15.12
N GLU A 176 1.18 -45.87 16.00
CA GLU A 176 1.38 -46.97 16.96
C GLU A 176 0.78 -46.66 18.35
N GLU A 177 0.34 -45.43 18.60
CA GLU A 177 -0.29 -45.04 19.87
C GLU A 177 -1.82 -45.23 19.77
N GLU A 178 -2.46 -45.72 20.84
CA GLU A 178 -3.94 -45.81 20.93
C GLU A 178 -4.57 -44.42 21.12
N LEU A 179 -4.31 -43.51 20.18
CA LEU A 179 -4.95 -42.21 20.11
C LEU A 179 -6.20 -42.31 19.23
N ASP A 180 -7.32 -41.79 19.73
CA ASP A 180 -8.59 -41.68 18.98
C ASP A 180 -8.47 -40.50 17.99
N LEU A 181 -7.65 -40.69 16.96
CA LEU A 181 -7.44 -39.74 15.87
C LEU A 181 -8.55 -39.93 14.84
N ALA A 182 -9.03 -38.82 14.26
CA ALA A 182 -10.16 -38.83 13.34
C ALA A 182 -10.00 -39.88 12.22
N ASP A 183 -11.00 -40.74 12.06
CA ASP A 183 -11.04 -41.81 11.06
C ASP A 183 -10.79 -41.25 9.65
N GLU A 184 -10.08 -42.00 8.81
CA GLU A 184 -9.71 -41.65 7.44
C GLU A 184 -10.94 -41.24 6.62
N GLU A 185 -12.06 -41.93 6.83
CA GLU A 185 -13.35 -41.65 6.17
C GLU A 185 -13.97 -40.31 6.64
N GLN A 186 -13.67 -39.87 7.86
CA GLN A 186 -14.10 -38.58 8.38
C GLN A 186 -13.24 -37.44 7.84
N LEU A 187 -11.92 -37.67 7.71
CA LEU A 187 -10.98 -36.71 7.09
C LEU A 187 -11.30 -36.53 5.60
N ALA A 188 -11.55 -37.61 4.86
CA ALA A 188 -11.97 -37.56 3.46
C ALA A 188 -13.26 -36.75 3.27
N ARG A 189 -14.28 -37.02 4.10
CA ARG A 189 -15.55 -36.25 4.08
C ARG A 189 -15.38 -34.78 4.45
N ARG A 190 -14.40 -34.42 5.27
CA ARG A 190 -14.07 -33.00 5.55
C ARG A 190 -13.41 -32.35 4.35
N LEU A 191 -12.47 -33.04 3.69
CA LEU A 191 -11.82 -32.54 2.48
C LEU A 191 -12.81 -32.31 1.34
N GLU A 192 -13.70 -33.27 1.08
CA GLU A 192 -14.74 -33.15 0.05
C GLU A 192 -15.66 -31.95 0.26
N ARG A 193 -16.04 -31.68 1.52
CA ARG A 193 -16.85 -30.50 1.88
C ARG A 193 -16.10 -29.20 1.62
N LEU A 194 -14.82 -29.13 1.96
CA LEU A 194 -13.99 -27.95 1.70
C LEU A 194 -13.77 -27.74 0.19
N ALA A 195 -13.65 -28.81 -0.60
CA ALA A 195 -13.48 -28.73 -2.05
C ALA A 195 -14.75 -28.29 -2.80
N ALA A 196 -15.93 -28.42 -2.18
CA ALA A 196 -17.22 -28.00 -2.74
C ALA A 196 -17.61 -26.56 -2.39
N THR A 197 -16.78 -25.86 -1.61
CA THR A 197 -16.96 -24.45 -1.20
C THR A 197 -16.32 -23.52 -2.23
#